data_AF-A0A7J9W474-F1
#
_entry.id   AF-A0A7J9W474-F1
#
_cell.length_a   1.000
_cell.length_b   1.000
_cell.length_c   1.000
_cell.angle_alpha   90.00
_cell.angle_beta   90.00
_cell.angle_gamma   90.00
#
_symmetry.space_group_name_H-M   'P 1'
#
loop_
_entity.id
_entity.type
_entity.pdbx_description
1 polymer ?
#
loop_
_entity_poly.entity_id
_entity_poly.type
_entity_poly.pdbx_seq_one_letter_code
_entity_poly.pdbx_strand_id
1 'polypeptide(L)' 'MSTHECPGGCGRAVEHHRFACRGCWFALPVTLRRAITDTYRRDRIAHARAMVDAYDWYRVRAEAGEPP' A
#
# COMPACT_ATOMS: atom_id res chain seq x y z
N MET A 1 -19.36 5.08 -5.04
CA MET A 1 -18.14 4.31 -4.69
C MET A 1 -17.22 5.25 -3.92
N SER A 2 -16.82 4.90 -2.70
CA SER A 2 -15.91 5.74 -1.91
C SER A 2 -14.48 5.57 -2.39
N THR A 3 -13.72 6.66 -2.41
CA THR A 3 -12.28 6.68 -2.69
C THR A 3 -11.52 7.18 -1.48
N HIS A 4 -10.27 6.75 -1.33
CA HIS A 4 -9.33 7.28 -0.34
C HIS A 4 -8.06 7.77 -1.04
N GLU A 5 -7.27 8.58 -0.34
CA GLU A 5 -6.00 9.06 -0.87
C GLU A 5 -4.97 7.93 -0.93
N CYS A 6 -4.16 7.92 -1.98
CA CYS A 6 -3.11 6.93 -2.16
C CYS A 6 -2.08 7.04 -1.02
N PRO A 7 -1.78 5.94 -0.30
CA PRO A 7 -0.87 5.97 0.86
C PRO A 7 0.57 6.31 0.48
N GLY A 8 0.95 6.13 -0.78
CA GLY A 8 2.25 6.57 -1.29
C GLY A 8 2.45 8.09 -1.39
N GLY A 9 1.44 8.92 -1.11
CA GLY A 9 1.61 10.39 -1.15
C GLY A 9 1.65 11.01 -2.55
N CYS A 10 1.24 10.28 -3.59
CA CYS A 10 1.21 10.79 -4.98
C CYS A 10 0.01 11.70 -5.32
N GLY A 11 -0.86 12.00 -4.34
CA GLY A 11 -2.05 12.84 -4.54
C GLY A 11 -3.19 12.22 -5.36
N ARG A 12 -3.07 10.95 -5.79
CA ARG A 12 -4.15 10.25 -6.51
C ARG A 12 -5.19 9.70 -5.55
N ALA A 13 -6.47 9.86 -5.88
CA ALA A 13 -7.54 9.11 -5.27
C ALA A 13 -7.57 7.66 -5.78
N VAL A 14 -7.83 6.72 -4.89
CA VAL A 14 -7.85 5.28 -5.14
C VAL A 14 -9.21 4.72 -4.69
N GLU A 15 -9.77 3.78 -5.45
CA GLU A 15 -10.99 3.09 -5.05
C GLU A 15 -10.79 2.34 -3.72
N HIS A 16 -11.76 2.39 -2.81
CA HIS A 16 -11.65 1.82 -1.45
C HIS A 16 -11.25 0.33 -1.39
N HIS A 17 -11.50 -0.44 -2.45
CA HIS A 17 -11.13 -1.86 -2.50
C HIS A 17 -9.68 -2.10 -2.97
N ARG A 18 -8.96 -1.04 -3.36
CA ARG A 18 -7.55 -1.10 -3.76
C ARG A 18 -6.69 -0.48 -2.68
N PHE A 19 -5.52 -1.05 -2.43
CA PHE A 19 -4.62 -0.52 -1.43
C PHE A 19 -4.00 0.83 -1.84
N ALA A 20 -3.42 0.90 -3.04
CA ALA A 20 -2.72 2.06 -3.57
C ALA A 20 -3.00 2.24 -5.08
N CYS A 21 -2.63 3.40 -5.63
CA CYS A 21 -2.68 3.61 -7.08
C CYS A 21 -1.69 2.67 -7.79
N ARG A 22 -1.88 2.44 -9.10
CA ARG A 22 -1.02 1.52 -9.88
C ARG A 22 0.48 1.83 -9.74
N GLY A 23 0.86 3.11 -9.82
CA GLY A 23 2.27 3.53 -9.73
C GLY A 23 2.89 3.15 -8.39
N CYS A 24 2.32 3.66 -7.29
CA CYS A 24 2.80 3.36 -5.95
C CYS A 24 2.73 1.87 -5.63
N TRP A 25 1.69 1.16 -6.09
CA TRP A 25 1.61 -0.30 -5.97
C TRP A 25 2.83 -0.99 -6.57
N PHE A 26 3.26 -0.62 -7.78
CA PHE A 26 4.45 -1.21 -8.39
C PHE A 26 5.76 -0.71 -7.78
N ALA A 27 5.77 0.45 -7.13
CA ALA A 27 6.92 0.93 -6.36
C ALA A 27 7.16 0.10 -5.09
N LEU A 28 6.11 -0.48 -4.49
CA LEU A 28 6.27 -1.35 -3.33
C LEU A 28 7.20 -2.54 -3.61
N PRO A 29 8.05 -2.91 -2.63
CA PRO A 29 8.83 -4.13 -2.66
C PRO A 29 7.94 -5.32 -3.01
N VAL A 30 8.45 -6.20 -3.89
CA VAL A 30 7.71 -7.37 -4.36
C VAL A 30 7.27 -8.28 -3.20
N THR A 31 8.07 -8.34 -2.13
CA THR A 31 7.78 -9.10 -0.91
C THR A 31 6.53 -8.58 -0.20
N LEU A 32 6.40 -7.25 -0.03
CA LEU A 32 5.23 -6.62 0.58
C LEU A 32 3.98 -6.79 -0.29
N ARG A 33 4.10 -6.61 -1.61
CA ARG A 33 2.98 -6.85 -2.54
C ARG A 33 2.46 -8.29 -2.46
N ARG A 34 3.37 -9.26 -2.44
CA ARG A 34 3.03 -10.68 -2.30
C ARG A 34 2.38 -10.95 -0.95
N ALA A 35 2.97 -10.47 0.14
CA ALA A 35 2.40 -10.63 1.48
C ALA A 35 0.95 -10.12 1.57
N ILE A 36 0.65 -8.94 1.02
CA ILE A 36 -0.72 -8.40 0.97
C ILE A 36 -1.64 -9.30 0.15
N THR A 37 -1.19 -9.72 -1.04
CA THR A 37 -2.01 -10.48 -1.99
C THR A 37 -2.28 -11.91 -1.49
N ASP A 38 -1.25 -12.58 -0.98
CA ASP A 38 -1.30 -13.99 -0.58
C ASP A 38 -2.11 -14.21 0.71
N THR A 39 -2.20 -13.19 1.56
CA THR A 39 -2.98 -13.22 2.81
C THR A 39 -4.42 -12.76 2.64
N TYR A 40 -4.75 -12.06 1.53
CA TYR A 40 -6.08 -11.50 1.30
C TYR A 40 -7.17 -12.57 1.32
N ARG A 41 -8.20 -12.36 2.16
CA ARG A 41 -9.31 -13.30 2.43
C ARG A 41 -8.92 -14.67 3.00
N ARG A 42 -7.62 -14.94 3.23
CA ARG A 42 -7.13 -16.21 3.78
C ARG A 42 -6.74 -16.06 5.25
N ASP A 43 -6.05 -14.98 5.59
CA ASP A 43 -5.64 -14.66 6.95
C ASP A 43 -5.79 -13.15 7.19
N ARG A 44 -6.82 -12.78 7.95
CA ARG A 44 -7.13 -11.37 8.24
C ARG A 44 -6.04 -10.69 9.05
N ILE A 45 -5.38 -11.40 9.97
CA ILE A 45 -4.35 -10.82 10.85
C ILE A 45 -3.08 -10.59 10.04
N ALA A 46 -2.64 -11.61 9.29
CA ALA A 46 -1.47 -11.48 8.42
C ALA A 46 -1.69 -10.42 7.33
N HIS A 47 -2.91 -10.32 6.79
CA HIS A 47 -3.25 -9.28 5.82
C HIS A 47 -3.18 -7.87 6.41
N ALA A 48 -3.74 -7.66 7.61
CA ALA A 48 -3.65 -6.38 8.29
C ALA A 48 -2.19 -5.97 8.57
N ARG A 49 -1.35 -6.92 9.02
CA ARG A 49 0.09 -6.69 9.23
C ARG A 49 0.80 -6.30 7.95
N ALA A 50 0.60 -7.05 6.86
CA ALA A 50 1.22 -6.74 5.58
C ALA A 50 0.80 -5.36 5.03
N MET A 51 -0.44 -4.93 5.28
CA MET A 51 -0.89 -3.58 4.94
C MET A 51 -0.19 -2.50 5.78
N VAL A 52 -0.02 -2.73 7.10
CA VAL A 52 0.72 -1.80 7.99
C VAL A 52 2.18 -1.69 7.55
N ASP A 53 2.84 -2.81 7.28
CA ASP A 53 4.24 -2.82 6.81
C ASP A 53 4.41 -2.02 5.51
N ALA A 54 3.45 -2.13 4.59
CA ALA A 54 3.43 -1.35 3.36
C ALA A 54 3.17 0.15 3.58
N TYR A 55 2.32 0.51 4.56
CA TYR A 55 2.12 1.89 4.97
C TYR A 55 3.39 2.50 5.57
N ASP A 56 4.05 1.79 6.48
CA ASP A 56 5.29 2.23 7.10
C ASP A 56 6.40 2.41 6.06
N TRP A 57 6.47 1.51 5.08
CA TRP A 57 7.42 1.66 3.98
C TRP A 57 7.22 2.97 3.19
N TYR A 58 5.96 3.33 2.87
CA TYR A 58 5.70 4.62 2.20
C TYR A 58 6.06 5.81 3.10
N ARG A 59 5.72 5.75 4.39
CA ARG A 59 6.02 6.82 5.34
C ARG A 59 7.52 7.07 5.44
N VAL A 60 8.32 6.01 5.59
CA VAL A 60 9.80 6.12 5.66
C VAL A 60 10.37 6.72 4.38
N ARG A 61 9.84 6.35 3.20
CA ARG A 61 10.28 6.95 1.93
C ARG A 61 9.91 8.43 1.81
N ALA A 62 8.71 8.80 2.26
CA ALA A 62 8.29 10.20 2.29
C ALA A 62 9.19 11.04 3.23
N GLU A 63 9.54 10.51 4.40
CA GLU A 63 10.49 11.14 5.33
C GLU A 63 11.91 11.28 4.74
N ALA A 64 12.32 10.35 3.89
CA ALA A 64 13.58 10.42 3.15
C ALA A 64 13.55 11.41 1.96
N GLY A 65 12.40 12.03 1.66
CA GLY A 65 12.23 12.95 0.54
C GLY A 65 12.19 12.28 -0.83
N GLU A 66 12.00 10.96 -0.89
CA GLU A 66 11.88 10.26 -2.16
C GLU A 66 10.48 10.47 -2.74
N PRO A 67 10.38 10.89 -4.02
CA PRO A 67 9.09 11.02 -4.66
C PRO A 67 8.42 9.64 -4.84
N PRO A 68 7.08 9.62 -4.90
CA PRO A 68 6.28 8.41 -5.08
C PRO A 68 6.40 7.72 -6.44
#